data_AF-A0A7W3Z6Q3-F1
#
_entry.id   AF-A0A7W3Z6Q3-F1
#
_cell.length_a   1.000
_cell.length_b   1.000
_cell.length_c   1.000
_cell.angle_alpha   90.00
_cell.angle_beta   90.00
_cell.angle_gamma   90.00
#
_symmetry.space_group_name_H-M   'P 1'
#
loop_
_entity.id
_entity.type
_entity.pdbx_description
1 polymer ?
#
loop_
_entity_poly.entity_id
_entity_poly.type
_entity_poly.pdbx_seq_one_letter_code
_entity_poly.pdbx_strand_id
1 'polypeptide(L)'
;MKKSANTASVFELQTTFDAKRGNLLSRTNSLFGFTETFTYDELDRLIGFTNVLSRQQETQAYDNKGRITSNKIGAYEYDATKKYQVNTIALASDAKSYYGGRPLLEVAYNALKSPVSIHEENKEDLYFEYNGAGDRTVMYYGNVATTKEQRRFLLPF
;
A
#
# COMPACT_ATOMS: atom_id res chain seq x y z
N MET A 1 -29.22 33.79 28.11
CA MET A 1 -28.76 33.39 26.76
C MET A 1 -28.33 31.93 26.81
N LYS A 2 -29.03 31.02 26.13
CA LYS A 2 -28.55 29.64 25.96
C LYS A 2 -27.46 29.68 24.89
N LYS A 3 -26.22 29.40 25.28
CA LYS A 3 -25.09 29.26 24.34
C LYS A 3 -25.31 27.93 23.62
N SER A 4 -25.77 27.97 22.38
CA SER A 4 -25.89 26.78 21.54
C SER A 4 -24.46 26.30 21.24
N ALA A 5 -24.09 25.12 21.73
CA ALA A 5 -22.83 24.51 21.37
C ALA A 5 -22.95 24.05 19.90
N ASN A 6 -22.24 24.73 19.00
CA ASN A 6 -22.11 24.27 17.63
C ASN A 6 -21.14 23.08 17.64
N THR A 7 -21.65 21.87 17.81
CA THR A 7 -20.85 20.64 17.68
C THR A 7 -20.60 20.39 16.19
N ALA A 8 -19.68 21.15 15.61
CA ALA A 8 -19.19 20.86 14.27
C ALA A 8 -18.48 19.50 14.30
N SER A 9 -18.92 18.57 13.46
CA SER A 9 -18.25 17.28 13.31
C SER A 9 -16.83 17.51 12.79
N VAL A 10 -15.82 17.08 13.55
CA VAL A 10 -14.40 17.21 13.18
C VAL A 10 -14.05 16.22 12.05
N PHE A 11 -14.82 15.13 11.92
CA PHE A 11 -14.64 14.10 10.92
C PHE A 11 -15.96 13.36 10.69
N GLU A 12 -16.34 13.23 9.43
CA GLU A 12 -17.47 12.40 9.02
C GLU A 12 -17.03 11.46 7.90
N LEU A 13 -17.33 10.17 8.07
CA LEU A 13 -17.14 9.14 7.07
C LEU A 13 -18.51 8.60 6.66
N GLN A 14 -18.87 8.83 5.41
CA GLN A 14 -20.10 8.32 4.81
C GLN A 14 -19.75 7.17 3.86
N THR A 15 -20.54 6.10 3.88
CA THR A 15 -20.33 4.92 3.03
C THR A 15 -21.65 4.48 2.42
N THR A 16 -21.59 3.97 1.19
CA THR A 16 -22.72 3.32 0.52
C THR A 16 -22.29 1.90 0.16
N PHE A 17 -23.12 0.92 0.48
CA PHE A 17 -22.86 -0.49 0.18
C PHE A 17 -23.89 -1.04 -0.81
N ASP A 18 -23.47 -2.03 -1.59
CA ASP A 18 -24.39 -2.89 -2.32
C ASP A 18 -25.19 -3.71 -1.29
N ALA A 19 -26.52 -3.56 -1.31
CA ALA A 19 -27.38 -4.15 -0.30
C ALA A 19 -27.43 -5.69 -0.35
N LYS A 20 -27.08 -6.30 -1.50
CA LYS A 20 -27.12 -7.77 -1.68
C LYS A 20 -25.75 -8.40 -1.48
N ARG A 21 -24.72 -7.79 -2.08
CA ARG A 21 -23.35 -8.32 -2.11
C ARG A 21 -22.51 -7.81 -0.93
N GLY A 22 -22.91 -6.71 -0.31
CA GLY A 22 -22.17 -6.10 0.80
C GLY A 22 -20.90 -5.35 0.38
N ASN A 23 -20.65 -5.18 -0.93
CA ASN A 23 -19.50 -4.46 -1.43
C ASN A 23 -19.64 -2.95 -1.18
N LEU A 24 -18.56 -2.29 -0.74
CA LEU A 24 -18.52 -0.84 -0.60
C LEU A 24 -18.58 -0.20 -2.00
N LEU A 25 -19.62 0.55 -2.31
CA LEU A 25 -19.79 1.23 -3.61
C LEU A 25 -19.19 2.63 -3.62
N SER A 26 -19.26 3.34 -2.49
CA SER A 26 -18.66 4.66 -2.35
C SER A 26 -18.30 4.97 -0.91
N ARG A 27 -17.31 5.85 -0.73
CA ARG A 27 -17.07 6.52 0.55
C ARG A 27 -16.75 7.99 0.35
N THR A 28 -17.16 8.82 1.30
CA THR A 28 -16.81 10.24 1.38
C THR A 28 -16.26 10.52 2.76
N ASN A 29 -15.18 11.30 2.81
CA ASN A 29 -14.57 11.78 4.03
C ASN A 29 -14.64 13.32 4.04
N SER A 30 -15.21 13.89 5.10
CA SER A 30 -15.41 15.34 5.24
C SER A 30 -14.12 16.17 5.17
N LEU A 31 -12.94 15.55 5.40
CA LEU A 31 -11.65 16.21 5.34
C LEU A 31 -11.13 16.48 3.92
N PHE A 32 -11.57 15.72 2.92
CA PHE A 32 -10.95 15.75 1.58
C PHE A 32 -11.87 16.26 0.46
N GLY A 33 -13.17 16.39 0.73
CA GLY A 33 -14.12 17.02 -0.19
C GLY A 33 -14.27 16.29 -1.53
N PHE A 34 -14.05 14.98 -1.58
CA PHE A 34 -14.46 14.14 -2.70
C PHE A 34 -14.98 12.79 -2.24
N THR A 35 -15.74 12.17 -3.14
CA THR A 35 -16.23 10.81 -3.02
C THR A 35 -15.33 9.87 -3.81
N GLU A 36 -14.88 8.82 -3.14
CA GLU A 36 -14.27 7.66 -3.79
C GLU A 36 -15.37 6.70 -4.23
N THR A 37 -15.25 6.16 -5.43
CA THR A 37 -16.16 5.13 -5.97
C THR A 37 -15.42 3.83 -6.20
N PHE A 38 -16.12 2.72 -6.06
CA PHE A 38 -15.57 1.37 -6.18
C PHE A 38 -16.49 0.50 -7.03
N THR A 39 -15.92 -0.28 -7.94
CA THR A 39 -16.66 -1.21 -8.80
C THR A 39 -16.07 -2.60 -8.72
N TYR A 40 -16.93 -3.60 -8.89
CA TYR A 40 -16.59 -5.01 -8.67
C TYR A 40 -17.07 -5.85 -9.83
N ASP A 41 -16.38 -6.96 -10.08
CA ASP A 41 -16.86 -7.97 -11.02
C ASP A 41 -17.89 -8.93 -10.40
N GLU A 42 -18.29 -9.95 -11.16
CA GLU A 42 -19.24 -10.96 -10.72
C GLU A 42 -18.74 -11.84 -9.57
N LEU A 43 -17.45 -11.80 -9.23
CA LEU A 43 -16.82 -12.56 -8.14
C LEU A 43 -16.46 -11.66 -6.92
N ASP A 44 -17.04 -10.46 -6.84
CA ASP A 44 -16.80 -9.49 -5.76
C ASP A 44 -15.35 -8.96 -5.71
N ARG A 45 -14.61 -9.01 -6.83
CA ARG A 45 -13.25 -8.49 -6.91
C ARG A 45 -13.26 -7.04 -7.38
N LEU A 46 -12.49 -6.17 -6.71
CA LEU A 46 -12.39 -4.75 -7.02
C LEU A 46 -11.73 -4.51 -8.39
N ILE A 47 -12.50 -4.07 -9.38
CA ILE A 47 -12.03 -3.80 -10.74
C ILE A 47 -11.84 -2.32 -11.05
N GLY A 48 -12.40 -1.42 -10.22
CA GLY A 48 -12.22 0.01 -10.37
C GLY A 48 -12.31 0.73 -9.03
N PHE A 49 -11.45 1.73 -8.84
CA PHE A 49 -11.44 2.56 -7.64
C PHE A 49 -10.93 3.97 -7.92
N THR A 50 -11.37 4.95 -7.15
CA THR A 50 -10.83 6.31 -7.23
C THR A 50 -9.45 6.38 -6.56
N ASN A 51 -8.43 6.82 -7.30
CA ASN A 51 -7.12 7.11 -6.75
C ASN A 51 -7.16 8.44 -5.98
N VAL A 52 -6.90 8.39 -4.68
CA VAL A 52 -7.00 9.56 -3.78
C VAL A 52 -6.02 10.69 -4.09
N LEU A 53 -4.87 10.39 -4.71
CA LEU A 53 -3.85 11.39 -5.02
C LEU A 53 -4.18 12.13 -6.34
N SER A 54 -4.56 11.39 -7.37
CA SER A 54 -4.85 11.93 -8.71
C SER A 54 -6.31 12.32 -8.91
N ARG A 55 -7.21 11.87 -8.03
CA ARG A 55 -8.68 11.98 -8.14
C ARG A 55 -9.22 11.37 -9.45
N GLN A 56 -8.47 10.45 -10.05
CA GLN A 56 -8.86 9.73 -11.27
C GLN A 56 -9.30 8.31 -10.93
N GLN A 57 -10.12 7.72 -11.80
CA GLN A 57 -10.45 6.30 -11.69
C GLN A 57 -9.26 5.45 -12.13
N GLU A 58 -8.88 4.49 -11.29
CA GLU A 58 -7.95 3.42 -11.63
C GLU A 58 -8.69 2.12 -11.77
N THR A 59 -8.08 1.19 -12.51
CA THR A 59 -8.65 -0.13 -12.76
C THR A 59 -7.66 -1.23 -12.43
N GLN A 60 -8.20 -2.40 -12.12
CA GLN A 60 -7.45 -3.62 -11.93
C GLN A 60 -8.18 -4.77 -12.61
N ALA A 61 -7.45 -5.56 -13.38
CA ALA A 61 -7.98 -6.72 -14.07
C ALA A 61 -7.47 -8.00 -13.44
N TYR A 62 -8.28 -9.06 -13.56
CA TYR A 62 -7.96 -10.37 -13.02
C TYR A 62 -8.26 -11.46 -14.04
N ASP A 63 -7.51 -12.55 -13.96
CA ASP A 63 -7.88 -13.78 -14.66
C ASP A 63 -8.88 -14.64 -13.86
N ASN A 64 -9.26 -15.79 -14.42
CA ASN A 64 -10.16 -16.74 -13.78
C ASN A 64 -9.60 -17.44 -12.53
N LYS A 65 -8.30 -17.31 -12.25
CA LYS A 65 -7.63 -17.87 -11.06
C LYS A 65 -7.49 -16.83 -9.96
N GLY A 66 -8.01 -15.61 -10.15
CA GLY A 66 -7.91 -14.51 -9.18
C GLY A 66 -6.58 -13.77 -9.21
N ARG A 67 -5.75 -14.00 -10.23
CA ARG A 67 -4.45 -13.33 -10.37
C ARG A 67 -4.64 -11.99 -11.04
N ILE A 68 -3.96 -10.95 -10.56
CA ILE A 68 -3.99 -9.61 -11.17
C ILE A 68 -3.26 -9.69 -12.51
N THR A 69 -3.93 -9.36 -13.61
CA THR A 69 -3.32 -9.37 -14.96
C THR A 69 -2.85 -7.98 -15.38
N SER A 70 -3.49 -6.93 -14.89
CA SER A 70 -3.06 -5.55 -15.15
C SER A 70 -3.60 -4.56 -14.12
N ASN A 71 -2.86 -3.49 -13.88
CA ASN A 71 -3.31 -2.29 -13.18
C ASN A 71 -2.46 -1.09 -13.67
N LYS A 72 -2.48 0.04 -12.94
CA LYS A 72 -1.70 1.23 -13.28
C LYS A 72 -0.18 1.00 -13.34
N ILE A 73 0.35 0.00 -12.65
CA ILE A 73 1.78 -0.33 -12.69
C ILE A 73 2.14 -0.92 -14.06
N GLY A 74 1.29 -1.79 -14.61
CA GLY A 74 1.57 -2.48 -15.87
C GLY A 74 0.80 -3.78 -16.04
N ALA A 75 1.24 -4.60 -16.99
CA ALA A 75 0.72 -5.95 -17.24
C ALA A 75 1.60 -7.01 -16.55
N TYR A 76 0.96 -7.96 -15.90
CA TYR A 76 1.61 -8.99 -15.08
C TYR A 76 1.66 -10.31 -15.82
N GLU A 77 2.87 -10.85 -15.96
CA GLU A 77 3.11 -12.18 -16.51
C GLU A 77 3.54 -13.12 -15.38
N TYR A 78 2.90 -14.29 -15.32
CA TYR A 78 3.12 -15.27 -14.27
C TYR A 78 4.00 -16.43 -14.76
N ASP A 79 4.74 -17.02 -13.83
CA ASP A 79 5.52 -18.22 -14.08
C ASP A 79 4.61 -19.38 -14.53
N ALA A 80 5.03 -20.07 -15.59
CA ALA A 80 4.26 -21.16 -16.20
C ALA A 80 4.10 -22.38 -15.28
N THR A 81 5.08 -22.62 -14.41
CA THR A 81 5.12 -23.75 -13.47
C THR A 81 4.60 -23.37 -12.09
N LYS A 82 4.94 -22.16 -11.62
CA LYS A 82 4.53 -21.59 -10.34
C LYS A 82 3.41 -20.59 -10.58
N LYS A 83 2.21 -21.13 -10.75
CA LYS A 83 1.02 -20.44 -11.24
C LYS A 83 0.68 -19.10 -10.54
N TYR A 84 1.12 -18.87 -9.31
CA TYR A 84 0.86 -17.65 -8.53
C TYR A 84 2.11 -16.77 -8.32
N GLN A 85 3.25 -17.12 -8.91
CA GLN A 85 4.45 -16.31 -8.89
C GLN A 85 4.46 -15.39 -10.11
N VAL A 86 4.52 -14.07 -9.89
CA VAL A 86 4.78 -13.10 -10.96
C VAL A 86 6.21 -13.31 -11.44
N ASN A 87 6.37 -13.46 -12.75
CA ASN A 87 7.67 -13.59 -13.41
C ASN A 87 8.17 -12.22 -13.88
N THR A 88 7.32 -11.46 -14.58
CA THR A 88 7.67 -10.12 -15.07
C THR A 88 6.47 -9.18 -15.01
N ILE A 89 6.75 -7.88 -14.94
CA ILE A 89 5.73 -6.83 -15.10
C ILE A 89 6.16 -5.93 -16.26
N ALA A 90 5.34 -5.89 -17.31
CA ALA A 90 5.52 -4.92 -18.40
C ALA A 90 4.99 -3.56 -17.93
N LEU A 91 5.91 -2.69 -17.47
CA LEU A 91 5.57 -1.41 -16.86
C LEU A 91 4.86 -0.45 -17.83
N ALA A 92 3.80 0.20 -17.35
CA ALA A 92 3.20 1.35 -18.02
C ALA A 92 4.15 2.57 -18.00
N SER A 93 3.93 3.56 -18.87
CA SER A 93 4.81 4.72 -19.03
C SER A 93 5.07 5.49 -17.72
N ASP A 94 4.02 5.72 -16.93
CA ASP A 94 4.12 6.42 -15.65
C ASP A 94 4.93 5.61 -14.64
N ALA A 95 4.69 4.29 -14.56
CA ALA A 95 5.42 3.39 -13.68
C ALA A 95 6.89 3.28 -14.09
N LYS A 96 7.19 3.20 -15.40
CA LYS A 96 8.56 3.18 -15.91
C LYS A 96 9.32 4.45 -15.53
N SER A 97 8.67 5.60 -15.63
CA SER A 97 9.25 6.90 -15.21
C SER A 97 9.49 6.93 -13.70
N TYR A 98 8.54 6.42 -12.92
CA TYR A 98 8.63 6.37 -11.47
C TYR A 98 9.76 5.44 -10.98
N TYR A 99 9.81 4.20 -11.48
CA TYR A 99 10.79 3.20 -11.03
C TYR A 99 12.17 3.38 -11.66
N GLY A 100 12.25 3.86 -12.91
CA GLY A 100 13.53 4.08 -13.60
C GLY A 100 14.37 5.21 -13.01
N GLY A 101 13.74 6.16 -12.30
CA GLY A 101 14.43 7.27 -11.65
C GLY A 101 14.72 7.07 -10.15
N ARG A 102 14.49 5.87 -9.61
CA ARG A 102 14.64 5.59 -8.18
C ARG A 102 15.69 4.50 -7.93
N PRO A 103 16.53 4.65 -6.89
CA PRO A 103 17.46 3.59 -6.50
C PRO A 103 16.70 2.34 -6.06
N LEU A 104 17.37 1.19 -6.17
CA LEU A 104 16.84 -0.08 -5.70
C LEU A 104 16.70 -0.05 -4.16
N LEU A 105 15.61 -0.63 -3.67
CA LEU A 105 15.45 -0.95 -2.25
C LEU A 105 15.96 -2.37 -2.01
N GLU A 106 17.01 -2.50 -1.23
CA GLU A 106 17.55 -3.80 -0.83
C GLU A 106 17.00 -4.21 0.54
N VAL A 107 16.43 -5.41 0.64
CA VAL A 107 15.79 -5.88 1.87
C VAL A 107 16.45 -7.18 2.32
N ALA A 108 16.97 -7.19 3.56
CA ALA A 108 17.48 -8.40 4.19
C ALA A 108 16.42 -8.98 5.14
N TYR A 109 16.38 -10.31 5.24
CA TYR A 109 15.41 -11.04 6.05
C TYR A 109 16.08 -11.98 7.02
N ASN A 110 15.45 -12.20 8.18
CA ASN A 110 15.82 -13.29 9.07
C ASN A 110 15.27 -14.65 8.58
N ALA A 111 15.57 -15.72 9.32
CA ALA A 111 15.12 -17.07 9.01
C ALA A 111 13.58 -17.22 9.00
N LEU A 112 12.86 -16.38 9.76
CA LEU A 112 11.40 -16.34 9.83
C LEU A 112 10.76 -15.47 8.74
N LYS A 113 11.56 -14.96 7.79
CA LYS A 113 11.13 -14.08 6.70
C LYS A 113 10.60 -12.72 7.16
N SER A 114 11.00 -12.27 8.36
CA SER A 114 10.79 -10.89 8.78
C SER A 114 11.93 -10.00 8.27
N PRO A 115 11.65 -8.81 7.70
CA PRO A 115 12.68 -7.88 7.27
C PRO A 115 13.52 -7.41 8.45
N VAL A 116 14.84 -7.49 8.36
CA VAL A 116 15.78 -7.01 9.39
C VAL A 116 16.52 -5.75 8.96
N SER A 117 16.66 -5.51 7.64
CA SER A 117 17.11 -4.23 7.13
C SER A 117 16.43 -3.88 5.80
N ILE A 118 16.29 -2.58 5.55
CA ILE A 118 15.93 -2.00 4.25
C ILE A 118 16.95 -0.92 3.95
N HIS A 119 17.66 -1.02 2.83
CA HIS A 119 18.65 -0.04 2.37
C HIS A 119 18.14 0.63 1.09
N GLU A 120 18.19 1.96 1.06
CA GLU A 120 18.03 2.76 -0.15
C GLU A 120 19.31 3.58 -0.39
N GLU A 121 19.93 3.37 -1.55
CA GLU A 121 21.19 4.03 -1.89
C GLU A 121 21.09 5.55 -1.72
N ASN A 122 22.05 6.13 -0.98
CA ASN A 122 22.16 7.57 -0.73
C ASN A 122 20.96 8.23 -0.03
N LYS A 123 20.08 7.46 0.62
CA LYS A 123 18.96 8.03 1.40
C LYS A 123 19.00 7.63 2.86
N GLU A 124 18.64 6.39 3.17
CA GLU A 124 18.44 5.92 4.53
C GLU A 124 18.47 4.40 4.60
N ASP A 125 18.91 3.87 5.74
CA ASP A 125 18.69 2.46 6.07
C ASP A 125 17.81 2.35 7.30
N LEU A 126 16.93 1.37 7.26
CA LEU A 126 16.06 0.98 8.35
C LEU A 126 16.54 -0.36 8.89
N TYR A 127 16.61 -0.51 10.21
CA TYR A 127 16.85 -1.80 10.84
C TYR A 127 15.72 -2.15 11.81
N PHE A 128 15.41 -3.44 11.90
CA PHE A 128 14.33 -3.95 12.73
C PHE A 128 14.80 -5.05 13.67
N GLU A 129 14.35 -5.00 14.92
CA GLU A 129 14.50 -6.09 15.88
C GLU A 129 13.16 -6.74 16.20
N TYR A 130 13.21 -8.01 16.59
CA TYR A 130 12.04 -8.82 16.88
C TYR A 130 12.24 -9.59 18.18
N ASN A 131 11.17 -9.79 18.94
CA ASN A 131 11.16 -10.66 20.11
C ASN A 131 11.15 -12.15 19.70
N GLY A 132 11.17 -13.05 20.69
CA GLY A 132 11.11 -14.49 20.45
C GLY A 132 9.79 -15.01 19.86
N ALA A 133 8.70 -14.22 19.92
CA ALA A 133 7.43 -14.51 19.26
C ALA A 133 7.38 -14.01 17.81
N GLY A 134 8.40 -13.25 17.37
CA GLY A 134 8.47 -12.68 16.04
C GLY A 134 7.81 -11.31 15.90
N ASP A 135 7.37 -10.68 16.99
CA ASP A 135 6.86 -9.31 16.97
C ASP A 135 7.99 -8.31 16.90
N ARG A 136 7.82 -7.26 16.11
CA ARG A 136 8.80 -6.17 16.00
C ARG A 136 8.85 -5.39 17.32
N THR A 137 10.03 -5.21 17.88
CA THR A 137 10.24 -4.49 19.14
C THR A 137 10.92 -3.14 18.95
N VAL A 138 11.77 -3.01 17.92
CA VAL A 138 12.57 -1.79 17.68
C VAL A 138 12.67 -1.49 16.19
N MET A 139 12.66 -0.20 15.85
CA MET A 139 13.09 0.33 14.56
C MET A 139 14.21 1.37 14.74
N TYR A 140 15.31 1.20 14.01
CA TYR A 140 16.42 2.17 13.94
C TYR A 140 16.37 2.94 12.61
N TYR A 141 16.52 4.26 12.65
CA TYR A 141 16.41 5.14 11.48
C TYR A 141 17.16 6.48 11.67
N GLY A 142 17.23 7.31 10.63
CA GLY A 142 17.60 8.72 10.69
C GLY A 142 19.00 9.11 10.19
N ASN A 143 19.73 8.22 9.50
CA ASN A 143 20.99 8.57 8.80
C ASN A 143 21.33 7.53 7.70
N VAL A 144 22.58 7.49 7.22
CA VAL A 144 23.11 6.50 6.25
C VAL A 144 24.18 5.59 6.88
N ALA A 145 24.18 5.43 8.21
CA ALA A 145 25.18 4.63 8.91
C ALA A 145 25.01 3.13 8.66
N THR A 146 26.11 2.43 8.41
CA THR A 146 26.12 1.02 7.99
C THR A 146 25.79 0.01 9.09
N THR A 147 25.60 0.45 10.34
CA THR A 147 25.15 -0.41 11.45
C THR A 147 24.04 0.25 12.26
N LYS A 148 23.21 -0.58 12.91
CA LYS A 148 22.06 -0.11 13.71
C LYS A 148 22.49 0.69 14.95
N GLU A 149 23.64 0.38 15.55
CA GLU A 149 24.17 1.00 16.76
C GLU A 149 24.63 2.45 16.53
N GLN A 150 24.84 2.83 15.26
CA GLN A 150 25.28 4.16 14.86
C GLN A 150 24.12 5.06 14.40
N ARG A 151 22.88 4.60 14.56
CA ARG A 151 21.68 5.32 14.11
C ARG A 151 21.23 6.37 15.14
N ARG A 152 20.75 7.50 14.61
CA ARG A 152 20.40 8.69 15.41
C ARG A 152 19.11 8.50 16.20
N PHE A 153 18.15 7.75 15.67
CA PHE A 153 16.83 7.60 16.27
C PHE A 153 16.44 6.12 16.43
N LEU A 154 15.71 5.86 17.51
CA LEU A 154 15.20 4.56 17.93
C LEU A 154 13.72 4.70 18.30
N LEU A 155 12.88 3.85 17.72
CA LEU A 155 11.45 3.77 17.99
C LEU A 155 11.12 2.40 18.60
N PRO A 156 10.74 2.33 19.90
CA PRO A 156 10.29 1.10 20.54
C PRO A 156 8.78 0.86 20.31
N PHE A 157 8.36 -0.40 20.27
CA PHE A 157 6.97 -0.84 20.11
C PHE A 157 6.48 -1.65 21.31
#